data_AF-A0A271JIA7-F1
#
_entry.id   AF-A0A271JIA7-F1
#
_cell.length_a   1.000
_cell.length_b   1.000
_cell.length_c   1.000
_cell.angle_alpha   90.00
_cell.angle_beta   90.00
_cell.angle_gamma   90.00
#
_symmetry.space_group_name_H-M   'P 1'
#
loop_
_entity.id
_entity.type
_entity.pdbx_description
1 polymer ?
#
loop_
_entity_poly.entity_id
_entity_poly.type
_entity_poly.pdbx_seq_one_letter_code
_entity_poly.pdbx_strand_id
1 'polypeptide(L)'
;MALGYDRGPFSGRVSVLYQEGNLTGYGNSFRTVGYFDTYVRWDAQANYRLVPAVTLFGQLNNLTNRPDLALTSAGFYPGQNEFYGRSFNLGLRIRP
;
A
#
# COMPACT_ATOMS: atom_id res chain seq x y z
N MET A 1 9.43 -1.77 5.55
CA MET A 1 10.46 -0.82 6.04
C MET A 1 10.01 0.61 5.74
N ALA A 2 10.41 1.60 6.53
CA ALA A 2 10.06 3.00 6.29
C ALA A 2 11.21 3.95 6.65
N LEU A 3 11.45 4.93 5.79
CA LEU A 3 12.40 6.03 6.01
C LEU A 3 11.62 7.32 6.21
N GLY A 4 11.81 7.96 7.36
CA GLY A 4 11.24 9.26 7.67
C GLY A 4 12.31 10.34 7.69
N TYR A 5 11.97 11.54 7.24
CA TYR A 5 12.79 12.72 7.35
C TYR A 5 11.96 13.88 7.87
N ASP A 6 12.38 14.44 9.00
CA ASP A 6 11.73 15.59 9.63
C ASP A 6 12.73 16.75 9.71
N ARG A 7 12.40 17.88 9.07
CA ARG A 7 13.21 19.10 9.13
C ARG A 7 12.32 20.34 9.18
N GLY A 8 12.23 20.93 10.38
CA GLY A 8 11.52 22.18 10.62
C GLY A 8 10.04 22.10 10.20
N PRO A 9 9.59 22.89 9.21
CA PRO A 9 8.21 22.86 8.73
C PRO A 9 7.89 21.63 7.86
N PHE A 10 8.89 20.91 7.36
CA PHE A 10 8.72 19.77 6.47
C PHE A 10 8.87 18.44 7.22
N SER A 11 7.99 17.49 6.90
CA SER A 11 8.04 16.11 7.36
C SER A 11 7.65 15.20 6.20
N GLY A 12 8.57 14.32 5.79
CA GLY A 12 8.36 13.35 4.73
C GLY A 12 8.61 11.95 5.24
N ARG A 13 7.89 10.96 4.70
CA ARG A 13 8.18 9.55 4.91
C ARG A 13 7.92 8.77 3.65
N VAL A 14 8.83 7.86 3.33
CA VAL A 14 8.66 6.85 2.29
C VAL A 14 8.69 5.49 2.95
N SER A 15 7.71 4.65 2.65
CA SER A 15 7.63 3.29 3.14
C SER A 15 7.57 2.31 1.99
N VAL A 16 8.27 1.20 2.18
CA VAL A 16 8.20 0.03 1.30
C VAL A 16 7.63 -1.14 2.10
N LEU A 17 6.57 -1.72 1.59
CA LEU A 17 6.05 -3.00 2.04
C LEU A 17 6.54 -4.06 1.06
N TYR A 18 7.25 -5.06 1.58
CA TYR A 18 7.65 -6.24 0.84
C TYR A 18 7.00 -7.43 1.53
N GLN A 19 6.18 -8.16 0.80
CA GLN A 19 5.51 -9.36 1.27
C GLN A 19 5.82 -10.48 0.29
N GLU A 20 6.56 -11.48 0.75
CA GLU A 20 6.81 -12.68 -0.03
C GLU A 20 5.51 -13.45 -0.23
N GLY A 21 5.38 -14.03 -1.43
CA GLY A 21 4.29 -14.92 -1.74
C GLY A 21 4.30 -16.12 -0.79
N ASN A 22 3.17 -16.41 -0.16
CA ASN A 22 3.06 -17.50 0.80
C ASN A 22 1.93 -18.46 0.40
N LEU A 23 2.17 -19.75 0.63
CA LEU A 23 1.19 -20.82 0.51
C LEU A 23 0.32 -20.80 1.76
N THR A 24 -0.87 -20.20 1.66
CA THR A 24 -1.77 -20.02 2.81
C THR A 24 -2.59 -21.27 3.16
N GLY A 25 -2.55 -22.33 2.36
CA GLY A 25 -3.08 -23.63 2.79
C GLY A 25 -3.21 -24.66 1.68
N TYR A 26 -3.07 -25.94 2.08
CA TYR A 26 -3.56 -27.08 1.32
C TYR A 26 -5.06 -27.20 1.61
N GLY A 27 -5.92 -27.02 0.60
CA GLY A 27 -7.32 -27.41 0.74
C GLY A 27 -7.45 -28.93 0.95
N ASN A 28 -8.57 -29.39 1.53
CA ASN A 28 -8.89 -30.81 1.75
C ASN A 28 -8.95 -31.68 0.47
N SER A 29 -8.62 -31.12 -0.70
CA SER A 29 -8.57 -31.76 -2.01
C SER A 29 -7.32 -31.29 -2.74
N PHE A 30 -6.61 -32.19 -3.43
CA PHE A 30 -5.38 -31.96 -4.24
C PHE A 30 -5.46 -30.82 -5.30
N ARG A 31 -6.58 -30.11 -5.42
CA ARG A 31 -6.90 -29.17 -6.51
C ARG A 31 -7.07 -27.70 -6.08
N THR A 32 -7.06 -27.40 -4.79
CA THR A 32 -7.20 -26.03 -4.29
C THR A 32 -5.93 -25.63 -3.56
N VAL A 33 -5.07 -24.90 -4.27
CA VAL A 33 -3.86 -24.33 -3.68
C VAL A 33 -3.95 -22.82 -3.86
N GLY A 34 -4.12 -22.13 -2.73
CA GLY A 34 -4.05 -20.67 -2.68
C GLY A 34 -2.60 -20.23 -2.70
N TYR A 35 -2.23 -19.41 -3.68
CA TYR A 35 -0.90 -18.81 -3.75
C TYR A 35 -1.08 -17.29 -3.74
N PHE A 36 -0.45 -16.62 -2.79
CA PHE A 36 -0.24 -15.18 -2.89
C PHE A 36 1.03 -14.92 -3.71
N ASP A 37 0.97 -13.99 -4.67
CA ASP A 37 2.16 -13.55 -5.40
C ASP A 37 3.03 -12.64 -4.50
N THR A 38 4.32 -12.55 -4.82
CA THR A 38 5.22 -11.63 -4.13
C THR A 38 4.81 -10.19 -4.43
N TYR A 39 4.50 -9.44 -3.37
CA TYR A 39 3.96 -8.10 -3.45
C TYR A 39 4.95 -7.08 -2.90
N VAL A 40 5.22 -6.04 -3.69
CA VAL A 40 6.06 -4.90 -3.29
C VAL A 40 5.31 -3.60 -3.54
N ARG A 41 5.04 -2.89 -2.45
CA ARG A 41 4.30 -1.63 -2.45
C ARG A 41 5.17 -0.51 -1.92
N TRP A 42 5.17 0.59 -2.65
CA TRP A 42 5.80 1.84 -2.23
C TRP A 42 4.71 2.85 -1.89
N ASP A 43 4.82 3.43 -0.71
CA ASP A 43 3.98 4.51 -0.24
C ASP A 43 4.85 5.69 0.16
N ALA A 44 4.38 6.89 -0.10
CA ALA A 44 5.05 8.12 0.29
C ALA A 44 4.05 9.08 0.91
N GLN A 45 4.45 9.75 1.97
CA GLN A 45 3.70 10.79 2.64
C GLN A 45 4.59 12.02 2.81
N ALA A 46 4.04 13.19 2.60
CA ALA A 46 4.71 14.46 2.80
C ALA A 46 3.77 15.43 3.50
N ASN A 47 4.31 16.17 4.46
CA ASN A 47 3.63 17.19 5.22
C ASN A 47 4.50 18.45 5.18
N TYR A 48 3.87 19.59 4.93
CA TYR A 48 4.53 20.89 4.95
C TYR A 48 3.69 21.88 5.74
N ARG A 49 4.25 22.40 6.83
CA ARG A 49 3.64 23.44 7.65
C ARG A 49 3.87 24.79 6.98
N LEU A 50 2.82 25.34 6.38
CA LEU A 50 2.84 26.67 5.75
C LEU A 50 2.89 27.75 6.84
N VAL A 51 1.99 27.63 7.82
CA VAL A 51 1.92 28.49 9.02
C VAL A 51 1.53 27.61 10.22
N PRO A 52 1.69 28.06 11.48
CA PRO A 52 1.32 27.25 12.66
C PRO A 52 -0.12 26.71 12.61
N ALA A 53 -1.04 27.46 11.99
CA ALA A 53 -2.44 27.09 11.81
C ALA A 53 -2.73 26.22 10.57
N VAL A 54 -1.83 26.12 9.59
CA VAL A 54 -2.10 25.45 8.29
C VAL A 54 -0.97 24.51 7.91
N THR A 55 -1.31 23.24 7.74
CA THR A 55 -0.41 22.19 7.26
C THR A 55 -0.95 21.59 5.97
N LEU A 56 -0.16 21.63 4.90
CA LEU A 56 -0.43 20.87 3.69
C LEU A 56 0.05 19.43 3.90
N PHE A 57 -0.75 18.45 3.51
CA PHE A 57 -0.35 17.05 3.52
C PHE A 57 -0.67 16.39 2.17
N GLY A 58 0.18 15.45 1.78
CA GLY A 58 0.02 14.62 0.60
C GLY A 58 0.41 13.19 0.92
N GLN A 59 -0.36 12.23 0.40
CA GLN A 59 -0.11 10.80 0.55
C GLN A 59 -0.27 10.12 -0.81
N LEU A 60 0.79 9.48 -1.26
CA LEU A 60 0.86 8.63 -2.44
C LEU A 60 0.87 7.18 -1.97
N ASN A 61 -0.11 6.41 -2.41
CA ASN A 61 -0.22 5.00 -2.09
C ASN A 61 -0.11 4.14 -3.36
N ASN A 62 0.58 3.01 -3.23
CA ASN A 62 0.76 2.03 -4.30
C ASN A 62 1.38 2.65 -5.58
N LEU A 63 2.57 3.22 -5.42
CA LEU A 63 3.32 3.91 -6.50
C LEU A 63 3.61 3.00 -7.70
N THR A 64 3.76 1.69 -7.45
CA THR A 64 4.04 0.65 -8.44
C THR A 64 2.80 0.17 -9.20
N ASN A 65 1.59 0.64 -8.83
CA ASN A 65 0.30 0.23 -9.43
C ASN A 65 0.16 -1.29 -9.56
N ARG A 66 0.75 -2.04 -8.62
CA ARG A 66 0.63 -3.49 -8.58
C ARG A 66 -0.76 -3.81 -8.04
N PRO A 67 -1.60 -4.56 -8.76
CA PRO A 67 -2.83 -5.08 -8.18
C PRO A 67 -2.45 -6.01 -7.02
N ASP A 68 -3.13 -5.84 -5.88
CA ASP A 68 -3.07 -6.81 -4.77
C ASP A 68 -3.74 -8.10 -5.24
N LEU A 69 -2.96 -8.98 -5.88
CA LEU A 69 -3.43 -10.25 -6.43
C LEU A 69 -3.60 -11.26 -5.29
N ALA A 70 -4.76 -11.25 -4.64
CA ALA A 70 -5.20 -12.35 -3.78
C ALA A 70 -5.73 -13.52 -4.66
N LEU A 71 -4.84 -14.23 -5.34
CA LEU A 71 -5.23 -15.34 -6.21
C LEU A 71 -5.64 -16.57 -5.38
N THR A 72 -6.93 -16.71 -5.12
CA THR A 72 -7.48 -17.98 -4.62
C THR A 72 -7.82 -18.87 -5.81
N SER A 73 -6.92 -19.77 -6.20
CA SER A 73 -7.20 -20.72 -7.29
C SER A 73 -8.00 -21.90 -6.75
N ALA A 74 -9.32 -21.84 -6.88
CA ALA A 74 -10.21 -22.98 -6.76
C ALA A 74 -10.46 -23.58 -8.14
N GLY A 75 -9.41 -24.10 -8.79
CA GLY A 75 -9.46 -24.82 -10.08
C GLY A 75 -10.07 -24.04 -11.25
N PHE A 76 -9.28 -23.67 -12.25
CA PHE A 76 -9.71 -22.97 -13.49
C PHE A 76 -10.50 -21.66 -13.35
N TYR A 77 -10.92 -21.28 -12.14
CA TYR A 77 -11.63 -20.05 -11.85
C TYR A 77 -10.74 -19.14 -10.99
N PRO A 78 -10.40 -17.93 -11.46
CA PRO A 78 -9.71 -16.95 -10.62
C PRO A 78 -10.64 -16.54 -9.48
N GLY A 79 -10.36 -16.99 -8.26
CA GLY A 79 -11.02 -16.49 -7.07
C GLY A 79 -10.64 -15.04 -6.84
N GLN A 80 -11.66 -14.18 -6.80
CA GLN A 80 -11.67 -12.75 -6.46
C GLN A 80 -10.33 -11.99 -6.59
N ASN A 81 -10.21 -11.21 -7.66
CA ASN A 81 -9.17 -10.18 -7.77
C ASN A 81 -9.66 -8.87 -7.15
N GLU A 82 -9.08 -8.45 -6.03
CA GLU A 82 -9.28 -7.10 -5.48
C GLU A 82 -8.22 -6.13 -6.02
N PHE A 83 -8.66 -5.22 -6.88
CA PHE A 83 -7.79 -4.23 -7.50
C PHE A 83 -7.69 -2.96 -6.65
N TYR A 84 -6.74 -2.90 -5.71
CA TYR A 84 -6.39 -1.64 -5.04
C TYR A 84 -5.32 -0.90 -5.86
N GLY A 85 -5.74 -0.12 -6.86
CA GLY A 85 -4.85 0.66 -7.73
C GLY A 85 -4.09 1.79 -7.03
N ARG A 86 -3.22 2.48 -7.78
CA ARG A 86 -2.50 3.68 -7.31
C ARG A 86 -3.48 4.77 -6.85
N SER A 87 -3.34 5.25 -5.62
CA SER A 87 -4.14 6.37 -5.09
C SER A 87 -3.27 7.51 -4.62
N PHE A 88 -3.77 8.74 -4.78
CA PHE A 88 -3.10 9.94 -4.33
C PHE A 88 -4.10 10.85 -3.62
N ASN A 89 -3.76 11.20 -2.38
CA ASN A 89 -4.55 12.08 -1.54
C ASN A 89 -3.74 13.34 -1.26
N LEU A 90 -4.38 14.50 -1.44
CA LEU A 90 -3.85 15.80 -1.04
C LEU A 90 -4.89 16.46 -0.14
N GLY A 91 -4.43 17.14 0.89
CA GLY A 91 -5.31 17.86 1.78
C GLY A 91 -4.63 18.96 2.57
N LEU A 92 -5.47 19.81 3.15
CA LEU A 92 -5.06 20.88 4.05
C LEU A 92 -5.61 20.56 5.43
N ARG A 93 -4.75 20.65 6.44
CA ARG A 93 -5.13 20.56 7.84
C ARG A 93 -5.04 21.95 8.46
N ILE A 94 -6.18 22.44 8.92
CA ILE A 94 -6.29 23.71 9.64
C ILE A 94 -6.46 23.39 11.12
N ARG A 95 -5.68 24.05 11.98
CA ARG A 95 -5.85 24.00 13.44
C ARG A 95 -6.24 25.39 13.94
N PRO A 96 -7.38 25.53 14.64
CA PRO A 96 -7.78 26.79 15.27
C PRO A 96 -6.85 27.16 16.43
#